data_AF-A0A534X3R3-F1
#
_entry.id   AF-A0A534X3R3-F1
#
_cell.length_a   1.000
_cell.length_b   1.000
_cell.length_c   1.000
_cell.angle_alpha   90.00
_cell.angle_beta   90.00
_cell.angle_gamma   90.00
#
_symmetry.space_group_name_H-M   'P 1'
#
loop_
_entity.id
_entity.type
_entity.pdbx_description
1 polymer ?
#
loop_
_entity_poly.entity_id
_entity_poly.type
_entity_poly.pdbx_seq_one_letter_code
_entity_poly.pdbx_strand_id
1 'polypeptide(L)'
;MRLHAVEHGHRLTERLKLMLIRVVSLRRVPDVVKTLFYRPEFFGRPMCDWTQAVMRGPSSWSVGERELFAAFTSRLNQCLF
;
A
#
# COMPACT_ATOMS: atom_id res chain seq x y z
N MET A 1 -7.00 -6.54 8.43
CA MET A 1 -7.61 -6.72 7.10
C MET A 1 -8.97 -7.41 7.22
N ARG A 2 -9.98 -7.02 6.41
CA ARG A 2 -11.28 -7.73 6.31
C ARG A 2 -11.18 -9.07 5.56
N LEU A 3 -10.21 -9.21 4.65
CA LEU A 3 -10.02 -10.39 3.81
C LEU A 3 -9.05 -11.37 4.46
N HIS A 4 -9.55 -12.55 4.86
CA HIS A 4 -8.75 -13.58 5.53
C HIS A 4 -7.56 -14.07 4.69
N ALA A 5 -7.75 -14.23 3.38
CA ALA A 5 -6.69 -14.64 2.46
C ALA A 5 -5.52 -13.65 2.44
N VAL A 6 -5.78 -12.35 2.54
CA VAL A 6 -4.75 -11.30 2.57
C VAL A 6 -4.15 -11.14 3.97
N GLU A 7 -4.85 -11.52 5.04
CA GLU A 7 -4.29 -11.46 6.39
C GLU A 7 -3.26 -12.59 6.65
N HIS A 8 -3.49 -13.79 6.08
CA HIS A 8 -2.70 -14.98 6.43
C HIS A 8 -2.05 -15.71 5.24
N GLY A 9 -2.55 -15.53 4.02
CA GLY A 9 -2.17 -16.32 2.85
C GLY A 9 -0.86 -15.91 2.16
N HIS A 10 0.11 -15.38 2.91
CA HIS A 10 1.39 -14.92 2.36
C HIS A 10 2.37 -16.07 2.12
N ARG A 11 3.19 -15.94 1.07
CA ARG A 11 4.39 -16.78 0.89
C ARG A 11 5.36 -16.57 2.06
N LEU A 12 6.19 -17.58 2.32
CA LEU A 12 7.12 -17.57 3.47
C LEU A 12 8.03 -16.32 3.48
N THR A 13 8.58 -15.94 2.33
CA THR A 13 9.43 -14.75 2.18
C THR A 13 8.70 -13.47 2.58
N GLU A 14 7.45 -13.29 2.14
CA GLU A 14 6.66 -12.10 2.45
C GLU A 14 6.20 -12.10 3.91
N ARG A 15 5.87 -13.27 4.47
CA ARG A 15 5.53 -13.43 5.88
C ARG A 15 6.70 -13.00 6.79
N LEU A 16 7.93 -13.36 6.42
CA LEU A 16 9.13 -12.94 7.16
C LEU A 16 9.34 -11.42 7.11
N LYS A 17 9.12 -10.80 5.95
CA LYS A 17 9.19 -9.33 5.83
C LYS A 17 8.13 -8.63 6.68
N LEU A 18 6.89 -9.11 6.67
CA LEU A 18 5.81 -8.56 7.49
C LEU A 18 6.11 -8.69 8.99
N MET A 19 6.70 -9.82 9.40
CA MET A 19 7.16 -10.02 10.78
C MET A 19 8.24 -9.00 11.14
N LEU A 20 9.24 -8.82 10.29
CA LEU A 20 10.29 -7.83 10.49
C LEU A 20 9.72 -6.41 10.62
N ILE A 21 8.81 -6.00 9.73
CA ILE A 21 8.15 -4.69 9.80
C ILE A 21 7.43 -4.51 11.13
N ARG A 22 6.69 -5.53 11.58
CA ARG A 22 5.98 -5.49 12.87
C ARG A 22 6.94 -5.33 14.05
N VAL A 23 8.06 -6.06 14.05
CA VAL A 23 9.04 -6.02 15.14
C VAL A 23 9.78 -4.67 15.16
N VAL A 24 10.22 -4.17 14.00
CA VAL A 24 10.96 -2.92 13.91
C VAL A 24 10.08 -1.70 14.18
N SER A 25 8.85 -1.68 13.65
CA SER A 25 7.93 -0.54 13.85
C SER A 25 7.22 -0.57 15.21
N LEU A 26 7.25 -1.72 15.91
CA LEU A 26 6.44 -2.00 17.10
C LEU A 26 4.93 -1.74 16.89
N ARG A 27 4.49 -1.72 15.64
CA ARG A 27 3.12 -1.41 15.23
C ARG A 27 2.56 -2.54 14.38
N ARG A 28 1.23 -2.58 14.30
CA ARG A 28 0.55 -3.45 13.33
C ARG A 28 0.94 -3.00 11.93
N VAL A 29 1.31 -3.95 11.08
CA VAL A 29 1.54 -3.68 9.66
C VAL A 29 0.25 -3.11 9.05
N PRO A 30 0.31 -1.95 8.36
CA PRO A 30 -0.82 -1.39 7.64
C PRO A 30 -1.42 -2.40 6.65
N ASP A 31 -2.75 -2.40 6.52
CA ASP A 31 -3.45 -3.38 5.70
C ASP A 31 -3.09 -3.25 4.19
N VAL A 32 -2.72 -2.06 3.71
CA VAL A 32 -2.24 -1.83 2.33
C VAL A 32 -0.88 -2.49 2.08
N VAL A 33 -0.01 -2.55 3.10
CA VAL A 33 1.28 -3.25 2.95
C VAL A 33 1.04 -4.75 2.80
N LYS A 34 0.03 -5.29 3.50
CA LYS A 34 -0.36 -6.70 3.34
C LYS A 34 -0.94 -6.97 1.94
N THR A 35 -1.77 -6.08 1.38
CA THR A 35 -2.28 -6.27 0.01
C THR A 35 -1.15 -6.30 -1.01
N LEU A 36 -0.18 -5.39 -0.90
CA LEU A 36 0.99 -5.34 -1.78
C LEU A 36 1.84 -6.62 -1.69
N PHE A 37 1.96 -7.22 -0.50
CA PHE A 37 2.76 -8.43 -0.27
C PHE A 37 1.98 -9.74 -0.45
N TYR A 38 0.67 -9.70 -0.71
CA TYR A 38 -0.11 -10.92 -0.93
C TYR A 38 0.15 -11.53 -2.33
N ARG A 39 0.17 -10.69 -3.37
CA ARG A 39 0.54 -11.07 -4.75
C ARG A 39 1.53 -10.05 -5.32
N PRO A 40 2.81 -10.10 -4.90
CA PRO A 40 3.79 -9.07 -5.24
C PRO A 40 4.00 -8.89 -6.75
N GLU A 41 3.99 -9.97 -7.53
CA GLU A 41 4.27 -9.91 -8.96
C GLU A 41 3.06 -9.48 -9.79
N PHE A 42 1.85 -9.81 -9.34
CA PHE A 42 0.61 -9.48 -10.04
C PHE A 42 0.11 -8.07 -9.70
N PHE A 43 0.13 -7.71 -8.42
CA PHE A 43 -0.45 -6.45 -7.93
C PHE A 43 0.58 -5.55 -7.25
N GLY A 44 1.40 -6.10 -6.35
CA GLY A 44 2.27 -5.31 -5.47
C GLY A 44 3.25 -4.38 -6.20
N ARG A 45 4.18 -4.97 -6.97
CA ARG A 45 5.21 -4.19 -7.68
C ARG A 45 4.61 -3.24 -8.72
N PRO A 46 3.70 -3.68 -9.63
CA PRO A 46 3.11 -2.76 -10.61
C PRO A 46 2.37 -1.59 -9.96
N MET A 47 1.63 -1.84 -8.86
CA MET A 47 0.91 -0.79 -8.13
C MET A 47 1.85 0.18 -7.44
N CYS A 48 2.92 -0.32 -6.80
CA CYS A 48 3.94 0.53 -6.19
C CYS A 48 4.64 1.42 -7.22
N ASP A 49 5.07 0.84 -8.35
CA ASP A 49 5.77 1.57 -9.40
C ASP A 49 4.87 2.67 -9.99
N TRP A 50 3.61 2.33 -10.27
CA TRP A 50 2.63 3.30 -10.76
C TRP A 50 2.35 4.40 -9.74
N THR A 51 2.08 4.05 -8.48
CA THR A 51 1.77 5.01 -7.41
C THR A 51 2.97 5.94 -7.17
N GLN A 52 4.18 5.41 -7.18
CA GLN A 52 5.40 6.20 -7.04
C GLN A 52 5.57 7.16 -8.22
N ALA A 53 5.35 6.70 -9.45
CA ALA A 53 5.44 7.54 -10.64
C ALA A 53 4.44 8.71 -10.57
N VAL A 54 3.17 8.44 -10.23
CA VAL A 54 2.14 9.48 -10.21
C VAL A 54 2.26 10.40 -9.00
N MET A 55 2.60 9.90 -7.81
CA MET A 55 2.64 10.68 -6.57
C MET A 55 3.97 11.41 -6.34
N ARG A 56 5.08 10.87 -6.88
CA ARG A 56 6.45 11.36 -6.60
C ARG A 56 7.28 11.63 -7.86
N GLY A 57 6.83 11.21 -9.03
CA GLY A 57 7.51 11.52 -10.30
C GLY A 57 7.40 12.99 -10.71
N PRO A 58 8.08 13.38 -11.81
CA PRO A 58 8.03 14.72 -12.38
C PRO A 58 6.59 15.15 -12.70
N SER A 59 6.22 16.36 -12.28
CA SER A 59 4.88 16.91 -12.47
C SER A 59 4.90 18.43 -12.29
N SER A 60 3.97 19.13 -12.95
CA SER A 60 3.69 20.55 -12.66
C SER A 60 3.01 20.74 -11.32
N TRP A 61 2.38 19.70 -10.78
CA TRP A 61 1.77 19.70 -9.45
C TRP A 61 2.77 19.29 -8.39
N SER A 62 2.76 20.04 -7.29
CA SER A 62 3.48 19.69 -6.07
C SER A 62 3.02 18.33 -5.51
N VAL A 63 3.83 17.74 -4.63
CA VAL A 63 3.44 16.52 -3.91
C VAL A 63 2.17 16.77 -3.09
N GLY A 64 2.06 17.93 -2.43
CA GLY A 64 0.89 18.29 -1.62
C GLY A 64 -0.40 18.37 -2.43
N GLU A 65 -0.37 18.94 -3.64
CA GLU A 65 -1.54 18.98 -4.52
C GLU A 65 -1.98 17.59 -4.97
N ARG A 66 -1.03 16.71 -5.28
CA ARG A 66 -1.34 15.32 -5.64
C ARG A 66 -1.97 14.54 -4.48
N GLU A 67 -1.45 14.71 -3.27
CA GLU A 67 -2.05 14.15 -2.06
C GLU A 67 -3.45 14.72 -1.81
N LEU A 68 -3.68 16.02 -2.06
CA LEU A 68 -5.01 16.64 -1.96
C LEU A 68 -5.99 16.03 -2.97
N PHE A 69 -5.58 15.82 -4.23
CA PHE A 69 -6.41 15.18 -5.25
C PHE A 69 -6.76 13.74 -4.88
N ALA A 70 -5.77 12.99 -4.38
CA ALA A 70 -5.96 11.61 -3.93
C ALA A 70 -6.93 11.53 -2.73
N ALA A 71 -6.77 12.41 -1.74
CA ALA A 71 -7.64 12.47 -0.57
C ALA A 71 -9.07 12.90 -0.93
N PHE A 72 -9.22 13.93 -1.77
CA PHE A 72 -10.52 14.40 -2.24
C PHE A 72 -11.27 13.32 -3.03
N THR A 73 -10.59 12.67 -3.98
CA THR A 73 -11.16 11.59 -4.79
C THR A 73 -11.51 10.37 -3.92
N SER A 74 -10.66 10.02 -2.95
CA SER A 74 -10.94 8.95 -1.98
C SER A 74 -12.18 9.24 -1.14
N ARG A 75 -12.36 10.49 -0.70
CA ARG A 75 -13.56 10.92 0.03
C ARG A 75 -14.83 10.77 -0.81
N LEU A 76 -14.79 11.18 -2.08
CA LEU A 76 -15.93 11.02 -3.00
C LEU A 76 -16.28 9.55 -3.23
N ASN A 77 -15.29 8.67 -3.29
CA ASN A 77 -15.47 7.23 -3.43
C ASN A 77 -15.77 6.51 -2.10
N GLN A 78 -15.97 7.25 -1.01
CA GLN A 78 -16.18 6.67 0.33
C GLN A 78 -15.10 5.66 0.74
N CYS A 79 -13.86 5.89 0.28
CA CYS A 79 -12.71 5.06 0.62
C CYS A 79 -12.25 5.40 2.03
N LEU A 80 -12.62 4.57 3.01
CA LEU A 80 -12.32 4.76 4.45
C LEU A 80 -10.90 4.37 4.85
N PHE A 81 -10.05 4.02 3.89
CA PHE A 81 -8.69 3.55 4.15
C PHE A 81 -7.76 4.68 4.60
#